data_AF-A0A396FES2-F1
#
_entry.id   AF-A0A396FES2-F1
#
_cell.length_a   1.000
_cell.length_b   1.000
_cell.length_c   1.000
_cell.angle_alpha   90.00
_cell.angle_beta   90.00
_cell.angle_gamma   90.00
#
_symmetry.space_group_name_H-M   'P 1'
#
loop_
_entity.id
_entity.type
_entity.pdbx_description
1 polymer ?
#
loop_
_entity_poly.entity_id
_entity_poly.type
_entity_poly.pdbx_seq_one_letter_code
_entity_poly.pdbx_strand_id
1 'polypeptide(L)'
;MKLLRRMNKSNNRKNSGFTLVELVIVMAIMGILGLAVVGFIGTSTKQYKYASKDVDLQYEAQLTMNQIGDLIIDAQKGVKYEPATVAAPVEVASVNPEAGYIATASAEEASSEEASSEETSSDSKLIIYNKDCTYNIIYRPSEHKIYLRKDTLDPATGAVKADGQGKESLMAENVIGFTPDLSEAESKNSVGLVVDFKAGDKKYTSKQNFTMRNKVPTGADVEYVAPVEPISVHIYYGGRDVSGQSISYVRRDNSNVLEFTSKILGGNNPSQEVIWSYTGRAADGNGTTFNSSGNTAKLSIAENETSKQFVVKVTSKEDTSKYTSVTINVVDTRNWLTTEGIYGLNGGNTEKTHINPYEVRNSGIAYDVNNFEWHIETYSLENGIESPSNDIEEFAGEQADYKGGKIFTYHIEDSWVFGHEHEATKELSMTSEVSIPGKHYRIYVWVTLKSDPSISSNVVTFKYDK
;
A
#
# COMPACT_ATOMS: atom_id res chain seq x y z
N MET A 1 50.75 -68.41 -36.85
CA MET A 1 50.48 -69.86 -36.87
C MET A 1 50.83 -70.40 -35.50
N LYS A 2 49.94 -71.18 -34.89
CA LYS A 2 50.26 -72.21 -33.88
C LYS A 2 50.87 -71.66 -32.57
N LEU A 3 50.64 -72.18 -31.38
CA LEU A 3 49.88 -73.31 -30.84
C LEU A 3 50.32 -73.27 -29.37
N LEU A 4 49.40 -73.61 -28.46
CA LEU A 4 49.69 -74.33 -27.21
C LEU A 4 50.46 -73.51 -26.15
N ARG A 5 50.28 -73.71 -24.84
CA ARG A 5 49.65 -74.77 -24.08
C ARG A 5 49.74 -74.40 -22.60
N ARG A 6 48.85 -75.05 -21.83
CA ARG A 6 49.01 -75.49 -20.42
C ARG A 6 48.91 -74.38 -19.36
N MET A 7 48.35 -74.61 -18.18
CA MET A 7 47.68 -75.76 -17.55
C MET A 7 46.95 -75.17 -16.32
N ASN A 8 45.68 -75.48 -16.10
CA ASN A 8 45.20 -76.52 -15.17
C ASN A 8 45.55 -76.29 -13.68
N LYS A 9 44.55 -75.88 -12.89
CA LYS A 9 44.35 -76.43 -11.54
C LYS A 9 42.88 -76.38 -11.11
N SER A 10 42.25 -77.55 -11.22
CA SER A 10 41.18 -78.14 -10.41
C SER A 10 40.54 -77.30 -9.30
N ASN A 11 39.21 -77.17 -9.37
CA ASN A 11 38.32 -77.17 -8.21
C ASN A 11 37.10 -78.04 -8.53
N ASN A 12 37.09 -79.26 -7.99
CA ASN A 12 35.95 -80.18 -8.04
C ASN A 12 34.74 -79.57 -7.33
N ARG A 13 33.78 -79.03 -8.10
CA ARG A 13 32.43 -78.76 -7.60
C ARG A 13 31.61 -80.04 -7.74
N LYS A 14 31.21 -80.63 -6.62
CA LYS A 14 30.17 -81.65 -6.58
C LYS A 14 28.87 -80.97 -7.04
N ASN A 15 28.47 -81.23 -8.28
CA ASN A 15 27.11 -80.92 -8.73
C ASN A 15 26.18 -81.94 -8.08
N SER A 16 25.65 -81.62 -6.89
CA SER A 16 24.40 -82.23 -6.45
C SER A 16 23.31 -81.69 -7.36
N GLY A 17 22.88 -82.49 -8.34
CA GLY A 17 21.69 -82.19 -9.12
C GLY A 17 20.49 -82.00 -8.18
N PHE A 18 19.64 -81.03 -8.48
CA PHE A 18 18.44 -80.74 -7.69
C PHE A 18 17.60 -82.00 -7.53
N THR A 19 17.25 -82.33 -6.29
CA THR A 19 16.27 -83.39 -6.04
C THR A 19 14.89 -82.90 -6.49
N LEU A 20 14.03 -83.81 -6.97
CA LEU A 20 12.68 -83.44 -7.42
C LEU A 20 11.86 -82.77 -6.31
N VAL A 21 12.13 -83.14 -5.06
CA VAL A 21 11.53 -82.53 -3.87
C VAL A 21 11.95 -81.07 -3.70
N GLU A 22 13.24 -80.75 -3.84
CA GLU A 22 13.73 -79.36 -3.76
C GLU A 22 13.14 -78.49 -4.87
N LEU A 23 12.99 -79.01 -6.09
CA LEU A 23 12.38 -78.28 -7.21
C LEU A 23 10.92 -77.91 -6.91
N VAL A 24 10.14 -78.87 -6.38
CA VAL A 24 8.73 -78.65 -6.03
C VAL A 24 8.59 -77.65 -4.88
N ILE A 25 9.47 -77.73 -3.88
CA ILE A 25 9.47 -76.76 -2.76
C ILE A 25 9.80 -75.35 -3.26
N VAL A 26 10.79 -75.19 -4.15
CA VAL A 26 11.13 -73.87 -4.72
C VAL A 26 9.97 -73.32 -5.55
N MET A 27 9.31 -74.14 -6.37
CA MET A 27 8.13 -73.71 -7.13
C MET A 27 6.97 -73.31 -6.22
N ALA A 28 6.73 -74.05 -5.13
CA ALA A 28 5.69 -73.72 -4.16
C ALA A 28 5.97 -72.39 -3.43
N ILE A 29 7.22 -72.17 -2.99
CA ILE A 29 7.63 -70.91 -2.33
C ILE A 29 7.53 -69.74 -3.30
N MET A 30 7.99 -69.90 -4.54
CA MET A 30 7.89 -68.86 -5.57
C MET A 30 6.44 -68.55 -5.96
N GLY A 31 5.56 -69.56 -5.98
CA GLY A 31 4.13 -69.37 -6.21
C GLY A 31 3.47 -68.53 -5.12
N ILE A 32 3.76 -68.83 -3.85
CA ILE A 32 3.23 -68.07 -2.70
C ILE A 32 3.80 -66.65 -2.67
N LEU A 33 5.12 -66.49 -2.89
CA LEU A 33 5.76 -65.17 -2.94
C LEU A 33 5.24 -64.34 -4.13
N GLY A 34 5.04 -64.95 -5.30
CA GLY A 34 4.48 -64.28 -6.47
C GLY A 34 3.07 -63.78 -6.23
N LEU A 35 2.21 -64.59 -5.61
CA LEU A 35 0.85 -64.18 -5.25
C LEU A 35 0.83 -63.06 -4.20
N ALA A 36 1.70 -63.13 -3.19
CA ALA A 36 1.81 -62.08 -2.18
C ALA A 36 2.27 -60.74 -2.77
N VAL A 37 3.27 -60.75 -3.65
CA VAL A 37 3.79 -59.54 -4.30
C VAL A 37 2.77 -58.93 -5.26
N VAL A 38 2.09 -59.73 -6.08
CA VAL A 38 1.04 -59.24 -6.98
C VAL A 38 -0.16 -58.69 -6.21
N GLY A 39 -0.57 -59.35 -5.12
CA GLY A 39 -1.61 -58.86 -4.22
C GLY A 39 -1.24 -57.54 -3.55
N PHE A 40 0.01 -57.41 -3.07
CA PHE A 40 0.52 -56.20 -2.46
C PHE A 40 0.63 -55.03 -3.46
N ILE A 41 1.12 -55.29 -4.69
CA ILE A 41 1.20 -54.26 -5.75
C ILE A 41 -0.21 -53.85 -6.22
N GLY A 42 -1.13 -54.79 -6.37
CA GLY A 42 -2.51 -54.50 -6.80
C GLY A 42 -3.30 -53.68 -5.78
N THR A 43 -3.11 -53.95 -4.48
CA THR A 43 -3.72 -53.17 -3.39
C THR A 43 -3.06 -51.81 -3.23
N SER A 44 -1.72 -51.73 -3.31
CA SER A 44 -0.96 -50.48 -3.20
C SER A 44 -1.25 -49.51 -4.34
N THR A 45 -1.36 -50.00 -5.59
CA THR A 45 -1.69 -49.16 -6.75
C THR A 45 -3.12 -48.62 -6.71
N LYS A 46 -4.08 -49.40 -6.19
CA LYS A 46 -5.43 -48.90 -5.90
C LYS A 46 -5.39 -47.83 -4.82
N GLN A 47 -4.75 -48.09 -3.68
CA GLN A 47 -4.64 -47.13 -2.59
C GLN A 47 -3.97 -45.81 -3.01
N TYR A 48 -2.91 -45.86 -3.81
CA TYR A 48 -2.25 -44.66 -4.33
C TYR A 48 -3.17 -43.84 -5.26
N LYS A 49 -3.89 -44.51 -6.17
CA LYS A 49 -4.90 -43.84 -7.02
C LYS A 49 -6.07 -43.28 -6.20
N TYR A 50 -6.45 -43.92 -5.10
CA TYR A 50 -7.51 -43.44 -4.21
C TYR A 50 -7.06 -42.25 -3.35
N ALA A 51 -5.82 -42.25 -2.85
CA ALA A 51 -5.25 -41.15 -2.08
C ALA A 51 -4.96 -39.92 -2.96
N SER A 52 -4.46 -40.13 -4.18
CA SER A 52 -4.25 -39.05 -5.16
C SER A 52 -5.55 -38.30 -5.46
N LYS A 53 -6.64 -39.02 -5.75
CA LYS A 53 -7.95 -38.41 -6.06
C LYS A 53 -8.49 -37.51 -4.94
N ASP A 54 -8.25 -37.86 -3.68
CA ASP A 54 -8.69 -37.07 -2.53
C ASP A 54 -7.89 -35.76 -2.42
N VAL A 55 -6.58 -35.83 -2.62
CA VAL A 55 -5.69 -34.67 -2.65
C VAL A 55 -5.99 -33.78 -3.85
N ASP A 56 -6.25 -34.38 -5.02
CA ASP A 56 -6.57 -33.66 -6.26
C ASP A 56 -7.88 -32.85 -6.11
N LEU A 57 -8.93 -33.44 -5.51
CA LEU A 57 -10.19 -32.75 -5.23
C LEU A 57 -10.03 -31.59 -4.24
N GLN A 58 -9.23 -31.76 -3.20
CA GLN A 58 -8.95 -30.69 -2.22
C GLN A 58 -8.20 -29.53 -2.88
N TYR A 59 -7.20 -29.84 -3.71
CA TYR A 59 -6.44 -28.85 -4.45
C TYR A 59 -7.32 -28.06 -5.43
N GLU A 60 -8.15 -28.77 -6.21
CA GLU A 60 -9.11 -28.17 -7.14
C GLU A 60 -10.09 -27.25 -6.39
N ALA A 61 -10.68 -27.73 -5.30
CA ALA A 61 -11.61 -26.97 -4.48
C ALA A 61 -10.98 -25.69 -3.90
N GLN A 62 -9.73 -25.74 -3.45
CA GLN A 62 -9.03 -24.55 -2.94
C GLN A 62 -8.75 -23.55 -4.06
N LEU A 63 -8.33 -24.01 -5.24
CA LEU A 63 -8.08 -23.14 -6.38
C LEU A 63 -9.38 -22.45 -6.83
N THR A 64 -10.46 -23.20 -6.99
CA THR A 64 -11.78 -22.68 -7.37
C THR A 64 -12.28 -21.67 -6.33
N MET A 65 -12.16 -21.98 -5.03
CA MET A 65 -12.55 -21.04 -3.97
C MET A 65 -11.74 -19.76 -3.97
N ASN A 66 -10.42 -19.84 -4.17
CA ASN A 66 -9.57 -18.65 -4.22
C ASN A 66 -9.94 -17.79 -5.43
N GLN A 67 -10.13 -18.39 -6.61
CA GLN A 67 -10.49 -17.66 -7.82
C GLN A 67 -11.85 -16.97 -7.70
N ILE A 68 -12.87 -17.66 -7.17
CA ILE A 68 -14.19 -17.07 -6.95
C ILE A 68 -14.12 -16.01 -5.85
N GLY A 69 -13.37 -16.30 -4.77
CA GLY A 69 -13.15 -15.41 -3.65
C GLY A 69 -12.54 -14.08 -4.07
N ASP A 70 -11.49 -14.10 -4.89
CA ASP A 70 -10.86 -12.89 -5.41
C ASP A 70 -11.86 -12.02 -6.20
N LEU A 71 -12.72 -12.64 -7.01
CA LEU A 71 -13.76 -11.92 -7.76
C LEU A 71 -14.81 -11.30 -6.83
N ILE A 72 -15.25 -12.03 -5.79
CA ILE A 72 -16.21 -11.52 -4.79
C ILE A 72 -15.59 -10.37 -3.98
N ILE A 73 -14.36 -10.52 -3.53
CA ILE A 73 -13.64 -9.50 -2.74
C ILE A 73 -13.51 -8.20 -3.54
N ASP A 74 -13.28 -8.30 -4.85
CA ASP A 74 -13.08 -7.16 -5.74
C ASP A 74 -14.36 -6.63 -6.41
N ALA A 75 -15.54 -7.09 -5.97
CA ALA A 75 -16.82 -6.58 -6.48
C ALA A 75 -16.93 -5.05 -6.27
N GLN A 76 -17.29 -4.31 -7.31
CA GLN A 76 -17.37 -2.84 -7.25
C GLN A 76 -18.80 -2.30 -7.30
N LYS A 77 -19.73 -3.02 -7.93
CA LYS A 77 -21.09 -2.52 -8.22
C LYS A 77 -22.22 -3.38 -7.68
N GLY A 78 -22.01 -4.68 -7.51
CA GLY A 78 -23.04 -5.57 -6.98
C GLY A 78 -22.68 -7.05 -7.11
N VAL A 79 -23.39 -7.89 -6.36
CA VAL A 79 -23.30 -9.35 -6.47
C VAL A 79 -24.71 -9.94 -6.53
N LYS A 80 -24.97 -10.76 -7.54
CA LYS A 80 -26.27 -11.40 -7.78
C LYS A 80 -26.12 -12.90 -7.93
N TYR A 81 -27.06 -13.67 -7.38
CA TYR A 81 -27.14 -15.12 -7.61
C TYR A 81 -28.43 -15.46 -8.35
N GLU A 82 -28.30 -16.17 -9.46
CA GLU A 82 -29.38 -16.73 -10.26
C GLU A 82 -29.38 -18.25 -10.05
N PRO A 83 -30.30 -18.80 -9.23
CA PRO A 83 -30.37 -20.24 -9.03
C PRO A 83 -30.86 -20.94 -10.31
N ALA A 84 -30.55 -22.23 -10.43
CA ALA A 84 -31.09 -23.08 -11.48
C ALA A 84 -32.62 -23.08 -11.39
N THR A 85 -33.31 -22.74 -12.47
CA THR A 85 -34.75 -22.92 -12.61
C THR A 85 -35.07 -24.40 -12.73
N VAL A 86 -35.66 -24.99 -11.69
CA VAL A 86 -36.31 -26.30 -11.79
C VAL A 86 -37.60 -26.10 -12.57
N ALA A 87 -37.75 -26.76 -13.71
CA ALA A 87 -39.01 -26.73 -14.45
C ALA A 87 -40.12 -27.24 -13.52
N ALA A 88 -41.14 -26.42 -13.27
CA ALA A 88 -42.31 -26.86 -12.51
C ALA A 88 -42.87 -28.14 -13.17
N PRO A 89 -43.20 -29.20 -12.41
CA PRO A 89 -43.87 -30.35 -12.99
C PRO A 89 -45.16 -29.85 -13.63
N VAL A 90 -45.36 -30.19 -14.90
CA VAL A 90 -46.60 -29.90 -15.61
C VAL A 90 -47.73 -30.54 -14.80
N GLU A 91 -48.55 -29.73 -14.12
CA GLU A 91 -49.77 -30.20 -13.50
C GLU A 91 -50.65 -30.78 -14.62
N VAL A 92 -50.70 -32.11 -14.70
CA VAL A 92 -51.71 -32.80 -15.46
C VAL A 92 -53.01 -32.55 -14.69
N ALA A 93 -53.85 -31.68 -15.26
CA ALA A 93 -55.19 -31.41 -14.75
C ALA A 93 -55.92 -32.74 -14.51
N SER A 94 -56.11 -33.08 -13.23
CA SER A 94 -56.98 -34.18 -12.83
C SER A 94 -58.12 -33.62 -12.00
N VAL A 95 -59.31 -33.96 -12.46
CA VAL A 95 -60.61 -33.54 -11.95
C VAL A 95 -60.85 -34.14 -10.57
N ASN A 96 -61.45 -33.34 -9.67
CA ASN A 96 -62.00 -33.67 -8.35
C ASN A 96 -62.62 -35.09 -8.28
N PRO A 97 -62.42 -35.82 -7.16
CA PRO A 97 -63.52 -35.91 -6.19
C PRO A 97 -63.12 -35.91 -4.71
N GLU A 98 -64.14 -35.57 -3.91
CA GLU A 98 -64.22 -35.48 -2.46
C GLU A 98 -63.92 -36.78 -1.68
N ALA A 99 -63.48 -36.55 -0.44
CA ALA A 99 -63.78 -37.30 0.80
C ALA A 99 -63.30 -38.74 0.98
N GLY A 100 -62.58 -38.97 2.09
CA GLY A 100 -62.63 -40.24 2.84
C GLY A 100 -61.30 -40.74 3.43
N TYR A 101 -61.14 -40.53 4.74
CA TYR A 101 -60.43 -41.39 5.73
C TYR A 101 -60.36 -42.90 5.33
N ILE A 102 -59.38 -43.76 5.69
CA ILE A 102 -58.79 -44.11 7.00
C ILE A 102 -57.42 -44.83 6.78
N ALA A 103 -56.56 -44.75 7.80
CA ALA A 103 -55.29 -45.47 8.03
C ALA A 103 -55.32 -47.02 7.94
N THR A 104 -54.16 -47.65 7.69
CA THR A 104 -53.54 -48.69 8.57
C THR A 104 -52.13 -49.10 8.11
N ALA A 105 -51.26 -49.22 9.12
CA ALA A 105 -49.98 -49.94 9.29
C ALA A 105 -49.50 -50.99 8.26
N SER A 106 -48.17 -51.04 8.04
CA SER A 106 -47.29 -52.17 8.44
C SER A 106 -46.07 -52.34 7.50
N ALA A 107 -44.89 -52.31 8.13
CA ALA A 107 -43.64 -53.04 7.90
C ALA A 107 -43.03 -53.31 6.49
N GLU A 108 -41.70 -53.31 6.54
CA GLU A 108 -40.70 -54.01 5.72
C GLU A 108 -39.93 -53.26 4.63
N GLU A 109 -38.61 -53.44 4.75
CA GLU A 109 -37.54 -53.03 3.87
C GLU A 109 -37.72 -53.61 2.47
N ALA A 110 -37.49 -52.78 1.46
CA ALA A 110 -37.10 -53.26 0.15
C ALA A 110 -36.13 -52.24 -0.48
N SER A 111 -34.90 -52.71 -0.64
CA SER A 111 -33.96 -52.28 -1.67
C SER A 111 -34.68 -52.14 -3.02
N SER A 112 -34.54 -51.00 -3.68
CA SER A 112 -34.86 -50.89 -5.11
C SER A 112 -33.94 -49.90 -5.80
N GLU A 113 -33.44 -50.37 -6.92
CA GLU A 113 -32.55 -49.75 -7.90
C GLU A 113 -32.76 -48.26 -8.20
N GLU A 114 -31.63 -47.65 -8.57
CA GLU A 114 -31.50 -46.36 -9.23
C GLU A 114 -32.52 -46.19 -10.37
N ALA A 115 -33.53 -45.36 -10.14
CA ALA A 115 -34.21 -44.67 -11.21
C ALA A 115 -33.40 -43.42 -11.57
N SER A 116 -32.59 -43.54 -12.63
CA SER A 116 -32.01 -42.41 -13.35
C SER A 116 -33.14 -41.59 -13.97
N SER A 117 -33.69 -40.64 -13.22
CA SER A 117 -34.45 -39.53 -13.77
C SER A 117 -33.45 -38.45 -14.19
N GLU A 118 -33.26 -38.28 -15.50
CA GLU A 118 -32.63 -37.11 -16.11
C GLU A 118 -33.46 -35.87 -15.78
N GLU A 119 -33.19 -35.27 -14.62
CA GLU A 119 -33.55 -33.89 -14.34
C GLU A 119 -32.71 -33.01 -15.28
N THR A 120 -33.35 -32.33 -16.23
CA THR A 120 -32.73 -31.27 -17.02
C THR A 120 -32.45 -30.07 -16.12
N SER A 121 -31.44 -30.19 -15.27
CA SER A 121 -30.99 -29.11 -14.39
C SER A 121 -30.42 -27.97 -15.24
N SER A 122 -31.04 -26.80 -15.13
CA SER A 122 -30.56 -25.57 -15.75
C SER A 122 -29.27 -25.06 -15.06
N ASP A 123 -28.50 -24.25 -15.78
CA ASP A 123 -27.30 -23.60 -15.25
C ASP A 123 -27.67 -22.63 -14.12
N SER A 124 -26.86 -22.57 -13.06
CA SER A 124 -26.93 -21.51 -12.04
C SER A 124 -25.76 -20.55 -12.21
N LYS A 125 -25.96 -19.27 -11.84
CA LYS A 125 -24.95 -18.22 -12.04
C LYS A 125 -24.76 -17.36 -10.81
N LEU A 126 -23.51 -17.19 -10.39
CA LEU A 126 -23.10 -16.09 -9.51
C LEU A 126 -22.49 -14.98 -10.37
N ILE A 127 -23.08 -13.80 -10.32
CA ILE A 127 -22.75 -12.65 -11.17
C ILE A 127 -22.13 -11.57 -10.28
N ILE A 128 -20.91 -11.17 -10.60
CA ILE A 128 -20.21 -10.04 -9.97
C ILE A 128 -20.17 -8.87 -10.95
N TYR A 129 -20.72 -7.73 -10.52
CA TYR A 129 -20.73 -6.49 -11.30
C TYR A 129 -19.55 -5.60 -10.92
N ASN A 130 -18.74 -5.24 -11.91
CA ASN A 130 -17.65 -4.28 -11.83
C ASN A 130 -17.85 -3.10 -12.79
N LYS A 131 -16.99 -2.08 -12.68
CA LYS A 131 -17.21 -0.80 -13.38
C LYS A 131 -17.50 -0.95 -14.87
N ASP A 132 -16.65 -1.72 -15.55
CA ASP A 132 -16.63 -1.86 -17.00
C ASP A 132 -16.88 -3.31 -17.48
N CYS A 133 -17.16 -4.23 -16.54
CA CYS A 133 -17.32 -5.66 -16.85
C CYS A 133 -18.19 -6.40 -15.82
N THR A 134 -18.67 -7.57 -16.21
CA THR A 134 -19.33 -8.54 -15.32
C THR A 134 -18.62 -9.88 -15.39
N TYR A 135 -18.46 -10.52 -14.23
CA TYR A 135 -17.95 -11.88 -14.14
C TYR A 135 -19.11 -12.81 -13.82
N ASN A 136 -19.35 -13.76 -14.72
CA ASN A 136 -20.36 -14.80 -14.57
C ASN A 136 -19.65 -16.09 -14.18
N ILE A 137 -19.89 -16.58 -12.97
CA ILE A 137 -19.47 -17.90 -12.52
C ILE A 137 -20.67 -18.82 -12.74
N ILE A 138 -20.55 -19.68 -13.74
CA ILE A 138 -21.65 -20.50 -14.26
C ILE A 138 -21.42 -21.93 -13.79
N TYR A 139 -22.27 -22.43 -12.90
CA TYR A 139 -22.27 -23.84 -12.53
C TYR A 139 -23.26 -24.58 -13.42
N ARG A 140 -22.76 -25.62 -14.10
CA ARG A 140 -23.53 -26.49 -14.98
C ARG A 140 -23.63 -27.89 -14.37
N PRO A 141 -24.76 -28.23 -13.74
CA PRO A 141 -24.91 -29.50 -13.03
C PRO A 141 -24.84 -30.71 -13.95
N SER A 142 -25.32 -30.58 -15.20
CA SER A 142 -25.28 -31.64 -16.22
C SER A 142 -23.86 -32.03 -16.66
N GLU A 143 -22.89 -31.12 -16.52
CA GLU A 143 -21.49 -31.35 -16.87
C GLU A 143 -20.59 -31.59 -15.64
N HIS A 144 -21.11 -31.37 -14.43
CA HIS A 144 -20.34 -31.33 -13.19
C HIS A 144 -19.19 -30.32 -13.21
N LYS A 145 -19.42 -29.14 -13.81
CA LYS A 145 -18.38 -28.14 -14.08
C LYS A 145 -18.79 -26.72 -13.70
N ILE A 146 -17.78 -25.92 -13.32
CA ILE A 146 -17.91 -24.47 -13.16
C ILE A 146 -17.10 -23.76 -14.24
N TYR A 147 -17.71 -22.76 -14.87
CA TYR A 147 -17.10 -21.90 -15.89
C TYR A 147 -17.06 -20.44 -15.43
N LEU A 148 -16.03 -19.71 -15.83
CA LEU A 148 -15.95 -18.25 -15.73
C LEU A 148 -16.18 -17.63 -17.10
N ARG A 149 -17.05 -16.62 -17.17
CA ARG A 149 -17.19 -15.77 -18.35
C ARG A 149 -17.13 -14.31 -17.96
N LYS A 150 -16.21 -13.56 -18.57
CA LYS A 150 -16.07 -12.12 -18.38
C LYS A 150 -16.75 -11.38 -19.54
N ASP A 151 -17.82 -10.66 -19.25
CA ASP A 151 -18.53 -9.85 -20.24
C ASP A 151 -18.16 -8.37 -20.06
N THR A 152 -17.95 -7.65 -21.17
CA THR A 152 -17.62 -6.23 -21.17
C THR A 152 -18.90 -5.39 -21.23
N LEU A 153 -19.02 -4.41 -20.34
CA LEU A 153 -20.18 -3.53 -20.27
C LEU A 153 -19.96 -2.24 -21.06
N ASP A 154 -21.04 -1.67 -21.56
CA ASP A 154 -21.07 -0.29 -22.04
C ASP A 154 -21.12 0.65 -20.82
N PRO A 155 -20.14 1.57 -20.66
CA PRO A 155 -20.09 2.47 -19.52
C PRO A 155 -21.28 3.45 -19.45
N ALA A 156 -21.98 3.71 -20.57
CA ALA A 156 -23.11 4.63 -20.62
C ALA A 156 -24.45 3.96 -20.25
N THR A 157 -24.64 2.69 -20.60
CA THR A 157 -25.92 1.98 -20.41
C THR A 157 -25.86 0.89 -19.34
N GLY A 158 -24.67 0.45 -18.93
CA GLY A 158 -24.49 -0.67 -17.99
C GLY A 158 -24.83 -2.04 -18.58
N ALA A 159 -25.22 -2.10 -19.85
CA ALA A 159 -25.56 -3.34 -20.56
C ALA A 159 -24.31 -4.02 -21.14
N VAL A 160 -24.37 -5.33 -21.36
CA VAL A 160 -23.33 -6.07 -22.08
C VAL A 160 -23.27 -5.56 -23.53
N LYS A 161 -22.08 -5.22 -24.02
CA LYS A 161 -21.89 -4.79 -25.41
C LYS A 161 -22.26 -5.92 -26.39
N ALA A 162 -22.66 -5.57 -27.62
CA ALA A 162 -23.04 -6.54 -28.64
C ALA A 162 -21.90 -7.55 -28.99
N ASP A 163 -20.65 -7.13 -28.86
CA ASP A 163 -19.42 -7.95 -28.98
C ASP A 163 -18.75 -8.23 -27.62
N GLY A 164 -19.42 -7.87 -26.52
CA GLY A 164 -18.84 -7.85 -25.19
C GLY A 164 -18.89 -9.17 -24.45
N GLN A 165 -19.59 -10.19 -24.96
CA GLN A 165 -19.64 -11.50 -24.30
C GLN A 165 -18.31 -12.21 -24.40
N GLY A 166 -17.75 -12.57 -23.25
CA GLY A 166 -16.50 -13.30 -23.18
C GLY A 166 -16.66 -14.77 -23.57
N LYS A 167 -15.53 -15.44 -23.79
CA LYS A 167 -15.49 -16.89 -23.88
C LYS A 167 -15.58 -17.51 -22.48
N GLU A 168 -16.32 -18.62 -22.35
CA GLU A 168 -16.33 -19.42 -21.13
C GLU A 168 -14.97 -20.13 -20.93
N SER A 169 -14.41 -19.99 -19.73
CA SER A 169 -13.18 -20.66 -19.28
C SER A 169 -13.52 -21.63 -18.16
N LEU A 170 -13.08 -22.88 -18.27
CA LEU A 170 -13.27 -23.87 -17.22
C LEU A 170 -12.52 -23.45 -15.94
N MET A 171 -13.21 -23.44 -14.81
CA MET A 171 -12.64 -23.17 -13.48
C MET A 171 -12.48 -24.45 -12.66
N ALA A 172 -13.42 -25.38 -12.78
CA ALA A 172 -13.48 -26.58 -11.96
C ALA A 172 -14.23 -27.71 -12.66
N GLU A 173 -13.78 -28.94 -12.44
CA GLU A 173 -14.46 -30.19 -12.76
C GLU A 173 -14.90 -30.91 -11.46
N ASN A 174 -15.67 -31.99 -11.61
CA ASN A 174 -16.13 -32.83 -10.50
C ASN A 174 -17.03 -32.09 -9.49
N VAL A 175 -17.69 -31.00 -9.89
CA VAL A 175 -18.58 -30.22 -9.02
C VAL A 175 -19.99 -30.82 -9.04
N ILE A 176 -20.53 -31.10 -7.86
CA ILE A 176 -21.89 -31.63 -7.67
C ILE A 176 -22.82 -30.66 -6.94
N GLY A 177 -22.28 -29.59 -6.34
CA GLY A 177 -23.06 -28.56 -5.66
C GLY A 177 -22.38 -27.20 -5.71
N PHE A 178 -23.17 -26.16 -5.92
CA PHE A 178 -22.72 -24.76 -5.92
C PHE A 178 -23.79 -23.91 -5.24
N THR A 179 -23.47 -23.40 -4.05
CA THR A 179 -24.43 -22.68 -3.20
C THR A 179 -23.81 -21.40 -2.66
N PRO A 180 -23.89 -20.30 -3.43
CA PRO A 180 -23.66 -18.96 -2.93
C PRO A 180 -24.76 -18.52 -1.97
N ASP A 181 -24.37 -17.85 -0.89
CA ASP A 181 -25.25 -17.30 0.14
C ASP A 181 -24.99 -15.79 0.30
N LEU A 182 -25.98 -14.98 -0.06
CA LEU A 182 -25.93 -13.53 0.01
C LEU A 182 -26.64 -12.96 1.26
N SER A 183 -27.12 -13.81 2.17
CA SER A 183 -27.94 -13.38 3.33
C SER A 183 -27.19 -12.47 4.31
N GLU A 184 -25.87 -12.63 4.44
CA GLU A 184 -25.02 -11.81 5.31
C GLU A 184 -24.37 -10.60 4.59
N ALA A 185 -24.66 -10.41 3.30
CA ALA A 185 -23.99 -9.38 2.51
C ALA A 185 -24.34 -7.96 2.96
N GLU A 186 -25.62 -7.68 3.27
CA GLU A 186 -26.04 -6.34 3.72
C GLU A 186 -25.57 -6.00 5.14
N SER A 187 -25.57 -7.01 6.03
CA SER A 187 -25.32 -6.83 7.47
C SER A 187 -23.85 -6.91 7.85
N LYS A 188 -23.07 -7.79 7.20
CA LYS A 188 -21.67 -8.06 7.52
C LYS A 188 -20.70 -7.85 6.36
N ASN A 189 -21.20 -7.35 5.23
CA ASN A 189 -20.41 -7.20 4.00
C ASN A 189 -19.74 -8.52 3.57
N SER A 190 -20.42 -9.65 3.78
CA SER A 190 -19.86 -10.98 3.54
C SER A 190 -20.76 -11.87 2.70
N VAL A 191 -20.16 -12.57 1.74
CA VAL A 191 -20.81 -13.58 0.91
C VAL A 191 -20.32 -14.96 1.32
N GLY A 192 -21.24 -15.84 1.67
CA GLY A 192 -20.95 -17.25 1.90
C GLY A 192 -20.88 -18.01 0.58
N LEU A 193 -19.99 -18.98 0.48
CA LEU A 193 -19.93 -19.90 -0.65
C LEU A 193 -19.69 -21.32 -0.15
N VAL A 194 -20.53 -22.24 -0.63
CA VAL A 194 -20.35 -23.68 -0.47
C VAL A 194 -20.23 -24.31 -1.85
N VAL A 195 -19.18 -25.10 -2.06
CA VAL A 195 -18.98 -25.88 -3.29
C VAL A 195 -18.70 -27.33 -2.92
N ASP A 196 -19.49 -28.24 -3.47
CA ASP A 196 -19.38 -29.67 -3.24
C ASP A 196 -18.74 -30.34 -4.45
N PHE A 197 -17.71 -31.13 -4.21
CA PHE A 197 -16.95 -31.88 -5.21
C PHE A 197 -17.11 -33.38 -4.99
N LYS A 198 -17.13 -34.16 -6.08
CA LYS A 198 -17.16 -35.63 -6.04
C LYS A 198 -16.41 -36.24 -7.22
N ALA A 199 -15.39 -37.05 -6.93
CA ALA A 199 -14.74 -37.92 -7.91
C ALA A 199 -14.74 -39.38 -7.44
N GLY A 200 -15.53 -40.22 -8.13
CA GLY A 200 -15.81 -41.59 -7.68
C GLY A 200 -16.55 -41.59 -6.33
N ASP A 201 -16.04 -42.33 -5.35
CA ASP A 201 -16.66 -42.44 -4.01
C ASP A 201 -16.21 -41.34 -3.04
N LYS A 202 -15.26 -40.48 -3.45
CA LYS A 202 -14.75 -39.39 -2.62
C LYS A 202 -15.59 -38.14 -2.81
N LYS A 203 -15.90 -37.48 -1.69
CA LYS A 203 -16.59 -36.20 -1.64
C LYS A 203 -15.77 -35.20 -0.84
N TYR A 204 -15.75 -33.96 -1.29
CA TYR A 204 -15.12 -32.86 -0.57
C TYR A 204 -16.01 -31.62 -0.66
N THR A 205 -16.28 -30.99 0.48
CA THR A 205 -17.07 -29.76 0.55
C THR A 205 -16.16 -28.64 1.00
N SER A 206 -16.07 -27.59 0.19
CA SER A 206 -15.40 -26.35 0.59
C SER A 206 -16.46 -25.33 0.99
N LYS A 207 -16.26 -24.71 2.16
CA LYS A 207 -17.16 -23.67 2.70
C LYS A 207 -16.33 -22.49 3.17
N GLN A 208 -16.59 -21.32 2.61
CA GLN A 208 -15.87 -20.10 2.96
C GLN A 208 -16.78 -18.89 2.92
N ASN A 209 -16.55 -17.95 3.83
CA ASN A 209 -17.14 -16.62 3.79
C ASN A 209 -16.09 -15.65 3.25
N PHE A 210 -16.46 -14.86 2.26
CA PHE A 210 -15.63 -13.81 1.68
C PHE A 210 -16.16 -12.46 2.15
N THR A 211 -15.31 -11.66 2.77
CA THR A 211 -15.65 -10.27 3.11
C THR A 211 -15.34 -9.41 1.89
N MET A 212 -16.35 -8.75 1.35
CA MET A 212 -16.18 -7.86 0.20
C MET A 212 -15.35 -6.65 0.61
N ARG A 213 -14.49 -6.15 -0.29
CA ARG A 213 -13.70 -4.93 -0.04
C ARG A 213 -14.58 -3.69 -0.01
N ASN A 214 -15.63 -3.71 -0.84
CA ASN A 214 -16.55 -2.62 -1.10
C ASN A 214 -17.93 -3.01 -0.56
N LYS A 215 -18.73 -2.03 -0.11
CA LYS A 215 -20.12 -2.28 0.24
C LYS A 215 -20.98 -2.12 -1.01
N VAL A 216 -21.44 -3.23 -1.55
CA VAL A 216 -22.19 -3.28 -2.82
C VAL A 216 -23.58 -3.88 -2.60
N PRO A 217 -24.59 -3.47 -3.40
CA PRO A 217 -25.92 -4.09 -3.35
C PRO A 217 -25.88 -5.58 -3.73
N THR A 218 -26.74 -6.39 -3.09
CA THR A 218 -26.84 -7.84 -3.31
C THR A 218 -28.29 -8.31 -3.42
N GLY A 219 -28.56 -9.34 -4.22
CA GLY A 219 -29.90 -9.93 -4.36
C GLY A 219 -30.36 -10.17 -5.80
N ALA A 220 -31.57 -10.73 -5.96
CA ALA A 220 -32.14 -11.11 -7.26
C ALA A 220 -32.53 -9.90 -8.14
N ASP A 221 -32.86 -8.77 -7.52
CA ASP A 221 -33.30 -7.53 -8.19
C ASP A 221 -32.19 -6.46 -8.26
N VAL A 222 -30.92 -6.85 -8.13
CA VAL A 222 -29.79 -5.92 -8.28
C VAL A 222 -29.67 -5.52 -9.74
N GLU A 223 -30.41 -4.50 -10.12
CA GLU A 223 -30.07 -3.64 -11.25
C GLU A 223 -28.97 -2.67 -10.79
N TYR A 224 -27.97 -2.44 -11.63
CA TYR A 224 -26.84 -1.57 -11.29
C TYR A 224 -27.32 -0.17 -10.90
N VAL A 225 -27.28 0.14 -9.60
CA VAL A 225 -27.43 1.51 -9.09
C VAL A 225 -26.14 1.87 -8.39
N ALA A 226 -25.29 2.66 -9.06
CA ALA A 226 -24.03 3.13 -8.48
C ALA A 226 -24.33 3.97 -7.22
N PRO A 227 -23.90 3.55 -6.02
CA PRO A 227 -23.83 4.45 -4.89
C PRO A 227 -22.66 5.41 -5.16
N VAL A 228 -22.95 6.70 -5.35
CA VAL A 228 -21.91 7.74 -5.39
C VAL A 228 -21.51 8.02 -3.94
N GLU A 229 -20.66 7.18 -3.37
CA GLU A 229 -19.98 7.59 -2.14
C GLU A 229 -19.01 8.73 -2.49
N PRO A 230 -19.13 9.91 -1.86
CA PRO A 230 -18.31 11.04 -2.22
C PRO A 230 -16.83 10.71 -1.92
N ILE A 231 -15.99 10.79 -2.95
CA ILE A 231 -14.54 10.73 -2.77
C ILE A 231 -14.00 12.09 -2.34
N SER A 232 -12.96 12.09 -1.51
CA SER A 232 -12.19 13.27 -1.11
C SER A 232 -10.72 13.07 -1.48
N VAL A 233 -10.08 14.14 -1.94
CA VAL A 233 -8.66 14.14 -2.32
C VAL A 233 -7.87 14.88 -1.27
N HIS A 234 -6.77 14.27 -0.81
CA HIS A 234 -5.92 14.81 0.24
C HIS A 234 -4.48 15.01 -0.24
N ILE A 235 -3.80 16.05 0.24
CA ILE A 235 -2.36 16.31 0.07
C ILE A 235 -1.69 16.19 1.43
N TYR A 236 -0.55 15.49 1.47
CA TYR A 236 0.29 15.38 2.65
C TYR A 236 1.67 15.99 2.39
N TYR A 237 2.21 16.66 3.42
CA TYR A 237 3.56 17.21 3.45
C TYR A 237 4.20 16.87 4.80
N GLY A 238 5.41 16.27 4.77
CA GLY A 238 6.07 15.78 6.00
C GLY A 238 5.22 14.80 6.82
N GLY A 239 4.34 14.03 6.16
CA GLY A 239 3.41 13.08 6.80
C GLY A 239 2.13 13.69 7.38
N ARG A 240 1.95 15.01 7.32
CA ARG A 240 0.76 15.71 7.81
C ARG A 240 -0.18 16.06 6.66
N ASP A 241 -1.49 15.94 6.89
CA ASP A 241 -2.51 16.38 5.94
C ASP A 241 -2.54 17.92 5.89
N VAL A 242 -2.29 18.48 4.71
CA VAL A 242 -2.24 19.92 4.42
C VAL A 242 -3.29 20.35 3.40
N SER A 243 -4.32 19.53 3.20
CA SER A 243 -5.38 19.74 2.22
C SER A 243 -6.15 21.04 2.49
N GLY A 244 -6.16 21.95 1.52
CA GLY A 244 -6.82 23.26 1.63
C GLY A 244 -6.11 24.26 2.55
N GLN A 245 -4.94 23.91 3.09
CA GLN A 245 -4.22 24.73 4.05
C GLN A 245 -3.23 25.68 3.38
N SER A 246 -2.81 26.69 4.14
CA SER A 246 -1.67 27.53 3.83
C SER A 246 -0.54 27.22 4.81
N ILE A 247 0.63 26.82 4.30
CA ILE A 247 1.81 26.46 5.09
C ILE A 247 2.95 27.43 4.80
N SER A 248 3.82 27.64 5.79
CA SER A 248 5.06 28.41 5.62
C SER A 248 6.22 27.46 5.30
N TYR A 249 7.03 27.83 4.31
CA TYR A 249 8.26 27.14 3.96
C TYR A 249 9.45 28.08 4.16
N VAL A 250 10.33 27.74 5.11
CA VAL A 250 11.55 28.50 5.39
C VAL A 250 12.63 28.07 4.42
N ARG A 251 13.09 29.03 3.63
CA ARG A 251 14.08 28.78 2.62
C ARG A 251 15.49 28.90 3.21
N ARG A 252 16.26 27.81 3.14
CA ARG A 252 17.66 27.75 3.59
C ARG A 252 18.50 27.14 2.45
N ASP A 253 19.34 27.97 1.83
CA ASP A 253 20.40 27.64 0.87
C ASP A 253 20.01 26.72 -0.32
N ASN A 254 21.00 26.22 -1.08
CA ASN A 254 20.91 25.90 -2.52
C ASN A 254 20.18 24.60 -2.93
N SER A 255 19.31 24.03 -2.09
CA SER A 255 18.39 22.96 -2.52
C SER A 255 17.12 22.91 -1.68
N ASN A 256 16.08 23.60 -2.15
CA ASN A 256 14.79 23.68 -1.47
C ASN A 256 13.77 22.76 -2.15
N VAL A 257 13.81 21.47 -1.82
CA VAL A 257 12.91 20.45 -2.41
C VAL A 257 11.79 20.12 -1.43
N LEU A 258 10.54 20.38 -1.83
CA LEU A 258 9.34 20.02 -1.09
C LEU A 258 8.70 18.79 -1.73
N GLU A 259 8.50 17.74 -0.93
CA GLU A 259 7.87 16.50 -1.37
C GLU A 259 6.44 16.39 -0.82
N PHE A 260 5.50 16.15 -1.73
CA PHE A 260 4.08 15.99 -1.44
C PHE A 260 3.63 14.58 -1.81
N THR A 261 2.69 14.05 -1.04
CA THR A 261 1.98 12.81 -1.40
C THR A 261 0.48 13.05 -1.45
N SER A 262 -0.23 12.25 -2.24
CA SER A 262 -1.69 12.31 -2.31
C SER A 262 -2.34 11.02 -1.85
N LYS A 263 -3.59 11.15 -1.39
CA LYS A 263 -4.46 10.01 -1.11
C LYS A 263 -5.90 10.37 -1.48
N ILE A 264 -6.59 9.46 -2.16
CA ILE A 264 -8.01 9.59 -2.43
C ILE A 264 -8.75 8.70 -1.45
N LEU A 265 -9.60 9.28 -0.61
CA LEU A 265 -10.44 8.57 0.33
C LEU A 265 -11.87 8.52 -0.21
N GLY A 266 -12.61 7.47 0.11
CA GLY A 266 -14.00 7.31 -0.30
C GLY A 266 -14.43 5.84 -0.26
N GLY A 267 -15.72 5.62 -0.48
CA GLY A 267 -16.26 4.28 -0.66
C GLY A 267 -15.68 3.56 -1.86
N ASN A 268 -15.75 2.25 -1.82
CA ASN A 268 -15.44 1.36 -2.95
C ASN A 268 -13.98 1.38 -3.44
N ASN A 269 -13.02 1.75 -2.57
CA ASN A 269 -11.59 1.82 -2.87
C ASN A 269 -11.31 2.61 -4.17
N PRO A 270 -11.57 3.93 -4.17
CA PRO A 270 -11.54 4.74 -5.38
C PRO A 270 -10.16 4.70 -6.04
N SER A 271 -10.11 4.92 -7.36
CA SER A 271 -8.84 5.02 -8.07
C SER A 271 -7.94 6.02 -7.37
N GLN A 272 -6.68 5.64 -7.17
CA GLN A 272 -5.68 6.52 -6.57
C GLN A 272 -4.95 7.36 -7.63
N GLU A 273 -5.28 7.22 -8.91
CA GLU A 273 -4.64 7.99 -9.98
C GLU A 273 -4.98 9.48 -9.88
N VAL A 274 -3.95 10.31 -9.90
CA VAL A 274 -4.07 11.76 -9.77
C VAL A 274 -3.31 12.51 -10.85
N ILE A 275 -3.72 13.76 -11.06
CA ILE A 275 -3.02 14.75 -11.88
C ILE A 275 -2.52 15.84 -10.92
N TRP A 276 -1.21 16.06 -10.92
CA TRP A 276 -0.59 17.14 -10.17
C TRP A 276 -0.39 18.38 -11.05
N SER A 277 -0.53 19.54 -10.45
CA SER A 277 -0.22 20.83 -11.07
C SER A 277 0.29 21.79 -10.00
N TYR A 278 0.98 22.83 -10.43
CA TYR A 278 1.41 23.90 -9.54
C TYR A 278 1.32 25.25 -10.24
N THR A 279 1.13 26.32 -9.47
CA THR A 279 1.13 27.70 -9.93
C THR A 279 1.94 28.58 -8.97
N GLY A 280 2.19 29.82 -9.37
CA GLY A 280 2.91 30.81 -8.55
C GLY A 280 4.38 30.98 -8.90
N ARG A 281 4.87 30.41 -10.01
CA ARG A 281 6.22 30.65 -10.52
C ARG A 281 6.36 32.09 -11.05
N ALA A 282 7.50 32.73 -10.79
CA ALA A 282 7.84 34.02 -11.38
C ALA A 282 7.96 33.91 -12.91
N ALA A 283 7.53 34.95 -13.62
CA ALA A 283 7.57 35.00 -15.09
C ALA A 283 9.02 34.97 -15.64
N ASP A 284 9.97 35.35 -14.80
CA ASP A 284 11.37 35.55 -15.11
C ASP A 284 12.09 34.21 -14.93
N GLY A 285 12.05 33.42 -16.00
CA GLY A 285 12.35 31.98 -15.99
C GLY A 285 13.63 31.61 -15.26
N ASN A 286 13.47 30.91 -14.14
CA ASN A 286 14.58 30.31 -13.41
C ASN A 286 14.21 28.94 -12.86
N GLY A 287 15.23 28.12 -12.58
CA GLY A 287 15.23 26.64 -12.53
C GLY A 287 14.33 25.93 -11.51
N THR A 288 13.29 26.59 -11.00
CA THR A 288 12.24 25.95 -10.21
C THR A 288 11.56 24.89 -11.04
N THR A 289 11.57 23.65 -10.56
CA THR A 289 11.00 22.50 -11.28
C THR A 289 9.93 21.83 -10.45
N PHE A 290 8.95 21.25 -11.14
CA PHE A 290 7.89 20.47 -10.52
C PHE A 290 7.77 19.14 -11.24
N ASN A 291 8.14 18.07 -10.53
CA ASN A 291 8.13 16.72 -11.06
C ASN A 291 7.11 15.90 -10.29
N SER A 292 6.21 15.22 -10.99
CA SER A 292 5.22 14.33 -10.35
C SER A 292 5.31 12.93 -10.93
N SER A 293 5.08 11.94 -10.07
CA SER A 293 5.05 10.52 -10.43
C SER A 293 4.05 9.81 -9.54
N GLY A 294 2.97 9.31 -10.15
CA GLY A 294 1.85 8.70 -9.44
C GLY A 294 1.32 9.60 -8.33
N ASN A 295 1.35 9.09 -7.09
CA ASN A 295 0.81 9.78 -5.91
C ASN A 295 1.82 10.70 -5.23
N THR A 296 2.94 11.00 -5.89
CA THR A 296 4.01 11.85 -5.35
C THR A 296 4.27 13.03 -6.27
N ALA A 297 4.61 14.18 -5.68
CA ALA A 297 5.09 15.35 -6.40
C ALA A 297 6.24 16.01 -5.65
N LYS A 298 7.21 16.54 -6.40
CA LYS A 298 8.37 17.26 -5.89
C LYS A 298 8.43 18.64 -6.50
N LEU A 299 8.38 19.67 -5.66
CA LEU A 299 8.63 21.06 -6.02
C LEU A 299 10.04 21.43 -5.60
N SER A 300 10.93 21.65 -6.56
CA SER A 300 12.30 22.12 -6.31
C SER A 300 12.37 23.61 -6.59
N ILE A 301 12.54 24.43 -5.56
CA ILE A 301 12.62 25.89 -5.66
C ILE A 301 14.08 26.31 -5.94
N ALA A 302 14.33 26.95 -7.08
CA ALA A 302 15.68 27.39 -7.50
C ALA A 302 16.18 28.59 -6.69
N GLU A 303 17.50 28.80 -6.63
CA GLU A 303 18.20 29.83 -5.83
C GLU A 303 17.76 31.29 -6.13
N ASN A 304 17.44 31.59 -7.37
CA ASN A 304 17.00 32.90 -7.84
C ASN A 304 15.48 33.01 -8.05
N GLU A 305 14.73 32.03 -7.54
CA GLU A 305 13.28 32.13 -7.47
C GLU A 305 12.86 33.25 -6.51
N THR A 306 12.01 34.16 -6.99
CA THR A 306 11.52 35.35 -6.26
C THR A 306 10.07 35.22 -5.83
N SER A 307 9.39 34.14 -6.23
CA SER A 307 8.00 33.88 -5.87
C SER A 307 7.84 33.68 -4.37
N LYS A 308 6.96 34.49 -3.77
CA LYS A 308 6.62 34.42 -2.35
C LYS A 308 5.57 33.36 -2.03
N GLN A 309 4.92 32.83 -3.05
CA GLN A 309 3.83 31.89 -2.89
C GLN A 309 3.77 30.90 -4.04
N PHE A 310 3.59 29.63 -3.70
CA PHE A 310 3.25 28.56 -4.64
C PHE A 310 1.91 27.96 -4.26
N VAL A 311 1.18 27.45 -5.24
CA VAL A 311 0.00 26.61 -4.99
C VAL A 311 0.24 25.28 -5.67
N VAL A 312 0.24 24.20 -4.89
CA VAL A 312 0.30 22.83 -5.41
C VAL A 312 -1.11 22.27 -5.36
N LYS A 313 -1.60 21.81 -6.51
CA LYS A 313 -2.94 21.26 -6.68
C LYS A 313 -2.85 19.81 -7.12
N VAL A 314 -3.64 18.96 -6.48
CA VAL A 314 -3.86 17.57 -6.88
C VAL A 314 -5.32 17.39 -7.27
N THR A 315 -5.56 16.71 -8.39
CA THR A 315 -6.90 16.44 -8.94
C THR A 315 -7.04 14.95 -9.19
N SER A 316 -8.18 14.36 -8.84
CA SER A 316 -8.46 12.97 -9.21
C SER A 316 -8.53 12.84 -10.73
N LYS A 317 -7.90 11.79 -11.27
CA LYS A 317 -7.97 11.50 -12.71
C LYS A 317 -9.31 10.88 -13.10
N GLU A 318 -9.96 10.18 -12.16
CA GLU A 318 -11.26 9.56 -12.37
C GLU A 318 -12.43 10.56 -12.31
N ASP A 319 -12.36 11.53 -11.39
CA ASP A 319 -13.35 12.61 -11.24
C ASP A 319 -12.65 13.96 -11.08
N THR A 320 -12.55 14.72 -12.17
CA THR A 320 -11.83 16.00 -12.21
C THR A 320 -12.51 17.11 -11.41
N SER A 321 -13.76 16.91 -10.96
CA SER A 321 -14.44 17.82 -10.04
C SER A 321 -13.88 17.73 -8.61
N LYS A 322 -13.16 16.64 -8.30
CA LYS A 322 -12.57 16.37 -6.98
C LYS A 322 -11.10 16.73 -6.99
N TYR A 323 -10.77 17.77 -6.25
CA TYR A 323 -9.41 18.27 -6.12
C TYR A 323 -9.22 18.91 -4.75
N THR A 324 -7.96 19.09 -4.39
CA THR A 324 -7.57 19.96 -3.28
C THR A 324 -6.26 20.66 -3.65
N SER A 325 -5.91 21.68 -2.89
CA SER A 325 -4.66 22.41 -3.06
C SER A 325 -4.06 22.78 -1.72
N VAL A 326 -2.75 22.95 -1.71
CA VAL A 326 -2.02 23.55 -0.59
C VAL A 326 -1.33 24.82 -1.10
N THR A 327 -1.43 25.88 -0.31
CA THR A 327 -0.71 27.13 -0.54
C THR A 327 0.58 27.12 0.28
N ILE A 328 1.70 27.38 -0.36
CA ILE A 328 3.03 27.38 0.23
C ILE A 328 3.51 28.83 0.22
N ASN A 329 3.61 29.44 1.39
CA ASN A 329 4.19 30.77 1.56
C ASN A 329 5.69 30.61 1.80
N VAL A 330 6.49 31.12 0.87
CA VAL A 330 7.95 31.06 0.94
C VAL A 330 8.45 32.20 1.81
N VAL A 331 9.14 31.85 2.90
CA VAL A 331 9.78 32.79 3.80
C VAL A 331 11.28 32.70 3.57
N ASP A 332 11.84 33.71 2.90
CA ASP A 332 13.28 33.81 2.64
C ASP A 332 14.00 34.47 3.82
N THR A 333 14.70 33.68 4.63
CA THR A 333 15.33 34.16 5.87
C THR A 333 16.84 34.37 5.74
N ARG A 334 17.40 34.24 4.53
CA ARG A 334 18.85 34.22 4.27
C ARG A 334 19.57 35.53 4.60
N ASN A 335 18.84 36.65 4.64
CA ASN A 335 19.41 37.98 4.87
C ASN A 335 18.75 38.73 6.04
N TRP A 336 18.09 38.01 6.94
CA TRP A 336 17.44 38.63 8.11
C TRP A 336 18.44 39.26 9.07
N LEU A 337 19.59 38.63 9.28
CA LEU A 337 20.71 39.22 10.02
C LEU A 337 21.81 39.67 9.07
N THR A 338 22.32 40.88 9.29
CA THR A 338 23.38 41.45 8.44
C THR A 338 24.76 40.95 8.87
N THR A 339 25.61 40.68 7.88
CA THR A 339 27.05 40.43 8.09
C THR A 339 27.91 41.61 7.65
N GLU A 340 27.28 42.70 7.22
CA GLU A 340 27.98 43.91 6.79
C GLU A 340 28.73 44.51 7.97
N GLY A 341 30.03 44.76 7.79
CA GLY A 341 30.86 45.34 8.84
C GLY A 341 31.41 44.36 9.89
N ILE A 342 31.16 43.05 9.75
CA ILE A 342 31.78 42.04 10.62
C ILE A 342 33.12 41.61 10.02
N TYR A 343 34.22 42.03 10.65
CA TYR A 343 35.58 41.72 10.19
C TYR A 343 36.31 40.67 11.04
N GLY A 344 35.69 40.26 12.15
CA GLY A 344 36.26 39.32 13.11
C GLY A 344 36.68 40.01 14.40
N LEU A 345 36.57 39.26 15.49
CA LEU A 345 37.00 39.67 16.81
C LEU A 345 38.53 39.52 16.91
N ASN A 346 39.20 40.61 17.27
CA ASN A 346 40.65 40.78 17.29
C ASN A 346 41.18 41.23 18.66
N GLY A 347 40.36 41.14 19.70
CA GLY A 347 40.70 41.45 21.08
C GLY A 347 40.51 42.91 21.43
N GLY A 348 39.57 43.19 22.34
CA GLY A 348 39.21 44.56 22.75
C GLY A 348 38.39 45.34 21.71
N ASN A 349 37.98 44.70 20.61
CA ASN A 349 37.04 45.27 19.64
C ASN A 349 35.63 44.73 19.85
N THR A 350 34.67 45.51 19.36
CA THR A 350 33.25 45.16 19.32
C THR A 350 32.80 45.09 17.87
N GLU A 351 32.14 43.99 17.51
CA GLU A 351 31.53 43.77 16.20
C GLU A 351 30.02 43.67 16.39
N LYS A 352 29.24 44.05 15.37
CA LYS A 352 27.79 44.24 15.49
C LYS A 352 27.05 43.48 14.39
N THR A 353 25.87 42.97 14.72
CA THR A 353 24.89 42.49 13.75
C THR A 353 23.51 42.96 14.17
N HIS A 354 22.63 43.21 13.22
CA HIS A 354 21.26 43.65 13.49
C HIS A 354 20.27 42.93 12.60
N ILE A 355 19.01 42.93 13.03
CA ILE A 355 17.90 42.45 12.23
C ILE A 355 17.63 43.48 11.13
N ASN A 356 17.65 43.06 9.87
CA ASN A 356 17.34 43.91 8.73
C ASN A 356 15.82 43.98 8.50
N PRO A 357 15.16 45.11 8.82
CA PRO A 357 13.69 45.20 8.72
C PRO A 357 13.17 45.02 7.29
N TYR A 358 13.92 45.53 6.30
CA TYR A 358 13.56 45.45 4.89
C TYR A 358 13.55 44.00 4.39
N GLU A 359 14.57 43.21 4.76
CA GLU A 359 14.66 41.79 4.38
C GLU A 359 13.55 40.95 5.03
N VAL A 360 13.20 41.23 6.30
CA VAL A 360 12.07 40.56 6.97
C VAL A 360 10.74 40.87 6.27
N ARG A 361 10.48 42.13 5.93
CA ARG A 361 9.25 42.47 5.16
C ARG A 361 9.24 41.81 3.80
N ASN A 362 10.38 41.78 3.13
CA ASN A 362 10.50 41.16 1.82
C ASN A 362 10.29 39.65 1.84
N SER A 363 10.62 38.98 2.96
CA SER A 363 10.34 37.56 3.17
C SER A 363 8.86 37.24 3.43
N GLY A 364 7.97 38.25 3.43
CA GLY A 364 6.53 38.06 3.62
C GLY A 364 6.08 38.04 5.08
N ILE A 365 6.97 38.39 6.02
CA ILE A 365 6.65 38.49 7.45
C ILE A 365 6.46 39.96 7.81
N ALA A 366 5.43 40.26 8.61
CA ALA A 366 5.28 41.58 9.19
C ALA A 366 6.40 41.84 10.20
N TYR A 367 7.13 42.94 10.03
CA TYR A 367 8.24 43.28 10.90
C TYR A 367 7.74 43.88 12.22
N ASP A 368 8.14 43.27 13.34
CA ASP A 368 8.02 43.80 14.69
C ASP A 368 9.33 43.50 15.44
N VAL A 369 10.01 44.55 15.87
CA VAL A 369 11.30 44.52 16.57
C VAL A 369 11.30 43.61 17.81
N ASN A 370 10.15 43.42 18.47
CA ASN A 370 10.02 42.62 19.67
C ASN A 370 9.66 41.15 19.42
N ASN A 371 9.38 40.78 18.16
CA ASN A 371 8.91 39.44 17.80
C ASN A 371 10.04 38.41 17.60
N PHE A 372 11.28 38.80 17.89
CA PHE A 372 12.45 37.95 17.69
C PHE A 372 13.04 37.48 19.02
N GLU A 373 13.44 36.22 19.04
CA GLU A 373 14.24 35.61 20.11
C GLU A 373 15.64 35.36 19.57
N TRP A 374 16.65 35.86 20.30
CA TRP A 374 18.05 35.75 19.93
C TRP A 374 18.65 34.48 20.51
N HIS A 375 19.46 33.80 19.69
CA HIS A 375 20.17 32.59 20.06
C HIS A 375 21.64 32.75 19.76
N ILE A 376 22.48 32.31 20.70
CA ILE A 376 23.93 32.47 20.63
C ILE A 376 24.58 31.19 21.12
N GLU A 377 25.45 30.62 20.30
CA GLU A 377 26.26 29.45 20.66
C GLU A 377 27.74 29.77 20.45
N THR A 378 28.58 29.39 21.42
CA THR A 378 30.02 29.63 21.37
C THR A 378 30.77 28.31 21.30
N TYR A 379 31.76 28.24 20.42
CA TYR A 379 32.60 27.08 20.21
C TYR A 379 34.07 27.47 20.27
N SER A 380 34.86 26.73 21.04
CA SER A 380 36.32 26.81 21.00
C SER A 380 36.86 25.83 19.96
N LEU A 381 37.86 26.26 19.20
CA LEU A 381 38.54 25.46 18.18
C LEU A 381 39.92 25.07 18.68
N GLU A 382 40.12 23.77 18.90
CA GLU A 382 41.41 23.19 19.21
C GLU A 382 41.79 22.20 18.10
N ASN A 383 42.93 22.42 17.43
CA ASN A 383 43.39 21.58 16.31
C ASN A 383 42.36 21.38 15.18
N GLY A 384 41.51 22.39 14.94
CA GLY A 384 40.46 22.34 13.92
C GLY A 384 39.18 21.61 14.33
N ILE A 385 39.07 21.16 15.58
CA ILE A 385 37.86 20.54 16.14
C ILE A 385 37.10 21.61 16.94
N GLU A 386 35.84 21.82 16.59
CA GLU A 386 34.91 22.68 17.33
C GLU A 386 34.35 21.93 18.54
N SER A 387 34.47 22.53 19.72
CA SER A 387 33.87 22.04 20.96
C SER A 387 33.00 23.13 21.59
N PRO A 388 31.79 22.81 22.07
CA PRO A 388 30.94 23.79 22.75
C PRO A 388 31.67 24.44 23.91
N SER A 389 31.51 25.74 24.05
CA SER A 389 32.12 26.55 25.08
C SER A 389 31.08 27.46 25.73
N ASN A 390 31.21 27.65 27.03
CA ASN A 390 30.41 28.59 27.82
C ASN A 390 31.16 29.90 28.07
N ASP A 391 32.17 30.21 27.25
CA ASP A 391 33.04 31.37 27.40
C ASP A 391 32.38 32.69 26.96
N ILE A 392 31.06 32.80 27.10
CA ILE A 392 30.25 33.95 26.72
C ILE A 392 29.27 34.33 27.85
N GLU A 393 28.99 35.61 28.01
CA GLU A 393 27.89 36.13 28.85
C GLU A 393 27.16 37.33 28.25
N GLU A 394 25.92 37.50 28.67
CA GLU A 394 25.14 38.70 28.43
C GLU A 394 25.60 39.82 29.37
N PHE A 395 25.89 40.99 28.82
CA PHE A 395 26.28 42.18 29.56
C PHE A 395 25.09 43.13 29.70
N ALA A 396 24.78 43.55 30.93
CA ALA A 396 23.58 44.34 31.25
C ALA A 396 23.82 45.86 31.42
N GLY A 397 24.95 46.40 30.95
CA GLY A 397 25.30 47.83 31.07
C GLY A 397 25.61 48.52 29.73
N GLU A 398 25.67 49.86 29.72
CA GLU A 398 25.91 50.70 28.52
C GLU A 398 27.35 50.60 27.94
N GLN A 399 28.28 49.95 28.65
CA GLN A 399 29.67 49.78 28.21
C GLN A 399 30.23 48.47 28.75
N ALA A 400 30.55 47.50 27.88
CA ALA A 400 31.15 46.22 28.27
C ALA A 400 32.45 46.47 29.05
N ASP A 401 32.40 46.36 30.38
CA ASP A 401 33.57 46.50 31.23
C ASP A 401 34.36 45.18 31.17
N TYR A 402 35.62 45.26 30.72
CA TYR A 402 36.51 44.13 30.39
C TYR A 402 37.03 43.37 31.63
N LYS A 403 36.22 43.23 32.68
CA LYS A 403 36.69 42.76 33.98
C LYS A 403 35.88 41.57 34.51
N GLY A 404 36.31 40.40 34.04
CA GLY A 404 36.56 39.25 34.90
C GLY A 404 35.42 38.25 35.00
N GLY A 405 35.44 37.25 34.12
CA GLY A 405 34.65 36.03 34.27
C GLY A 405 34.44 35.25 32.97
N LYS A 406 34.32 35.94 31.84
CA LYS A 406 34.04 35.37 30.51
C LYS A 406 34.85 36.04 29.41
N ILE A 407 35.11 35.27 28.35
CA ILE A 407 35.99 35.65 27.23
C ILE A 407 35.27 36.57 26.23
N PHE A 408 33.98 36.35 26.04
CA PHE A 408 33.12 37.15 25.18
C PHE A 408 31.94 37.71 25.96
N THR A 409 31.56 38.93 25.64
CA THR A 409 30.35 39.57 26.17
C THR A 409 29.48 40.03 25.03
N TYR A 410 28.17 39.87 25.16
CA TYR A 410 27.21 40.41 24.20
C TYR A 410 26.16 41.29 24.87
N HIS A 411 25.64 42.27 24.13
CA HIS A 411 24.52 43.10 24.56
C HIS A 411 23.55 43.29 23.39
N ILE A 412 22.25 43.19 23.66
CA ILE A 412 21.19 43.39 22.67
C ILE A 412 20.44 44.67 23.02
N GLU A 413 20.48 45.66 22.13
CA GLU A 413 19.87 46.97 22.36
C GLU A 413 18.94 47.42 21.25
N ASP A 414 18.09 48.40 21.56
CA ASP A 414 17.34 49.13 20.55
C ASP A 414 18.33 49.96 19.71
N SER A 415 18.26 49.78 18.40
CA SER A 415 19.10 50.45 17.42
C SER A 415 18.25 50.96 16.25
N TRP A 416 18.91 51.60 15.30
CA TRP A 416 18.30 52.15 14.10
C TRP A 416 19.17 51.79 12.90
N VAL A 417 18.56 51.20 11.87
CA VAL A 417 19.28 50.98 10.61
C VAL A 417 19.35 52.31 9.87
N PHE A 418 20.57 52.77 9.54
CA PHE A 418 20.79 53.97 8.75
C PHE A 418 20.64 53.64 7.25
N GLY A 419 19.54 54.07 6.65
CA GLY A 419 19.17 53.82 5.25
C GLY A 419 18.10 54.78 4.74
N HIS A 420 17.33 54.39 3.72
CA HIS A 420 16.29 55.24 3.12
C HIS A 420 15.11 55.57 4.05
N GLU A 421 14.85 54.73 5.06
CA GLU A 421 13.82 54.93 6.07
C GLU A 421 14.48 54.60 7.42
N HIS A 422 14.69 55.61 8.28
CA HIS A 422 15.21 55.40 9.63
C HIS A 422 14.25 54.50 10.39
N GLU A 423 14.60 53.22 10.58
CA GLU A 423 13.70 52.23 11.15
C GLU A 423 14.31 51.58 12.39
N ALA A 424 13.47 51.42 13.42
CA ALA A 424 13.84 50.80 14.68
C ALA A 424 14.18 49.32 14.46
N THR A 425 15.24 48.84 15.11
CA THR A 425 15.64 47.44 15.10
C THR A 425 16.28 47.03 16.43
N LYS A 426 16.60 45.74 16.58
CA LYS A 426 17.51 45.25 17.61
C LYS A 426 18.89 45.01 17.00
N GLU A 427 19.91 45.46 17.70
CA GLU A 427 21.30 45.19 17.37
C GLU A 427 21.94 44.36 18.48
N LEU A 428 22.69 43.34 18.09
CA LEU A 428 23.59 42.61 18.97
C LEU A 428 25.00 43.14 18.77
N SER A 429 25.58 43.65 19.85
CA SER A 429 27.00 43.99 19.96
C SER A 429 27.74 42.83 20.63
N MET A 430 28.81 42.35 20.00
CA MET A 430 29.67 41.28 20.52
C MET A 430 31.07 41.83 20.75
N THR A 431 31.57 41.72 21.98
CA THR A 431 32.88 42.23 22.38
C THR A 431 33.78 41.07 22.83
N SER A 432 35.05 41.12 22.44
CA SER A 432 36.06 40.15 22.87
C SER A 432 37.00 40.74 23.91
N GLU A 433 37.44 39.93 24.88
CA GLU A 433 38.53 40.32 25.79
C GLU A 433 39.81 40.72 25.02
N VAL A 434 40.61 41.61 25.62
CA VAL A 434 41.78 42.24 24.99
C VAL A 434 42.79 41.23 24.42
N SER A 435 42.93 40.06 25.04
CA SER A 435 43.85 39.01 24.60
C SER A 435 43.43 37.65 25.12
N ILE A 436 43.21 36.69 24.21
CA ILE A 436 42.81 35.31 24.52
C ILE A 436 43.85 34.39 23.86
N PRO A 437 44.98 34.10 24.54
CA PRO A 437 46.14 33.54 23.87
C PRO A 437 45.90 32.11 23.36
N GLY A 438 46.21 31.85 22.09
CA GLY A 438 46.33 30.51 21.53
C GLY A 438 45.01 29.76 21.37
N LYS A 439 43.89 30.47 21.28
CA LYS A 439 42.56 29.88 21.10
C LYS A 439 41.82 30.52 19.96
N HIS A 440 41.19 29.67 19.15
CA HIS A 440 40.31 30.07 18.08
C HIS A 440 38.87 29.90 18.54
N TYR A 441 37.98 30.81 18.18
CA TYR A 441 36.55 30.70 18.52
C TYR A 441 35.66 30.96 17.31
N ARG A 442 34.52 30.29 17.33
CA ARG A 442 33.38 30.53 16.45
C ARG A 442 32.16 30.78 17.33
N ILE A 443 31.48 31.89 17.09
CA ILE A 443 30.26 32.25 17.81
C ILE A 443 29.15 32.38 16.77
N TYR A 444 28.15 31.53 16.89
CA TYR A 444 27.00 31.49 15.99
C TYR A 444 25.86 32.28 16.61
N VAL A 445 25.30 33.20 15.83
CA VAL A 445 24.19 34.06 16.24
C VAL A 445 23.06 33.94 15.22
N TRP A 446 21.86 33.69 15.69
CA TRP A 446 20.66 33.71 14.85
C TRP A 446 19.44 34.17 15.65
N VAL A 447 18.36 34.48 14.96
CA VAL A 447 17.07 34.81 15.58
C VAL A 447 15.98 33.85 15.11
N THR A 448 15.01 33.59 15.98
CA THR A 448 13.76 32.90 15.63
C THR A 448 12.56 33.81 15.86
N LEU A 449 11.49 33.62 15.10
CA LEU A 449 10.21 34.28 15.40
C LEU A 449 9.60 33.69 16.67
N LYS A 450 9.19 34.53 17.62
CA LYS A 450 8.50 34.10 18.84
C LYS A 450 7.15 33.46 18.55
N SER A 451 6.45 33.96 17.53
CA SER A 451 5.15 33.41 17.09
C SER A 451 5.27 32.05 16.39
N ASP A 452 6.42 31.76 15.79
CA ASP A 452 6.69 30.49 15.11
C ASP A 452 8.20 30.18 15.14
N PRO A 453 8.67 29.47 16.18
CA PRO A 453 10.09 29.17 16.34
C PRO A 453 10.69 28.29 15.23
N SER A 454 9.86 27.72 14.33
CA SER A 454 10.37 26.98 13.16
C SER A 454 10.98 27.90 12.10
N ILE A 455 10.64 29.19 12.13
CA ILE A 455 11.17 30.24 11.25
C ILE A 455 12.39 30.88 11.93
N SER A 456 13.57 30.58 11.38
CA SER A 456 14.85 31.12 11.85
C SER A 456 15.54 31.94 10.77
N SER A 457 16.31 32.95 11.18
CA SER A 457 17.21 33.71 10.29
C SER A 457 18.34 32.84 9.74
N ASN A 458 19.12 33.43 8.83
CA ASN A 458 20.51 33.05 8.62
C ASN A 458 21.33 33.13 9.91
N VAL A 459 22.40 32.34 9.95
CA VAL A 459 23.35 32.32 11.06
C VAL A 459 24.50 33.27 10.75
N VAL A 460 24.72 34.25 11.61
CA VAL A 460 25.90 35.12 11.59
C VAL A 460 26.99 34.46 12.42
N THR A 461 28.20 34.38 11.87
CA THR A 461 29.35 33.79 12.57
C THR A 461 30.38 34.85 12.93
N PHE A 462 30.58 35.10 14.22
CA PHE A 462 31.72 35.87 14.71
C PHE A 462 32.92 34.94 14.88
N LYS A 463 34.08 35.39 14.40
CA LYS A 463 35.33 34.61 14.41
C LYS A 463 36.35 35.32 15.28
N TYR A 464 37.04 34.59 16.16
CA TYR A 464 38.23 35.07 16.86
C TYR A 464 39.38 34.15 16.51
N ASP A 465 40.43 34.67 15.86
CA ASP A 465 41.55 33.88 15.34
C ASP A 465 42.90 34.56 15.69
N LYS A 466 43.18 34.77 16.98
CA LYS A 466 44.36 35.54 17.46
C LYS A 466 45.34 34.75 18.32
#